data_AF-A0A8T7GX79-F1
#
_entry.id   AF-A0A8T7GX79-F1
#
_cell.length_a   1.000
_cell.length_b   1.000
_cell.length_c   1.000
_cell.angle_alpha   90.00
_cell.angle_beta   90.00
_cell.angle_gamma   90.00
#
_symmetry.space_group_name_H-M   'P 1'
#
loop_
_entity.id
_entity.type
_entity.pdbx_description
1 polymer ?
#
loop_
_entity_poly.entity_id
_entity_poly.type
_entity_poly.pdbx_seq_one_letter_code
_entity_poly.pdbx_strand_id
1 'polypeptide(L)'
;MKPSFLLSLDISIDPDYGFVKAIRVINSCRPKRMVSDTVSMFIHADFEASPEDVLKCVEDIDGVASIDVKLCLRMSADARRVQRSLREMGFTLVPAPLAQRIIAYKRIDDSCIVIERTSRPGIYIARVARCRSLPMPVPHSIFVVTGRLRDIASEVLRISSILERFFESLRSRGIASSCT
;
A
#
# COMPACT_ATOMS: atom_id res chain seq x y z
N MET A 1 -16.72 0.46 -10.63
CA MET A 1 -15.57 -0.46 -10.41
C MET A 1 -14.93 -0.10 -9.07
N LYS A 2 -14.63 -1.09 -8.23
CA LYS A 2 -13.96 -0.88 -6.95
C LYS A 2 -12.43 -0.74 -7.13
N PRO A 3 -11.74 0.02 -6.28
CA PRO A 3 -10.27 0.07 -6.26
C PRO A 3 -9.67 -1.31 -5.98
N SER A 4 -8.50 -1.59 -6.58
CA SER A 4 -7.74 -2.83 -6.36
C SER A 4 -6.61 -2.55 -5.37
N PHE A 5 -6.83 -2.96 -4.12
CA PHE A 5 -5.85 -2.82 -3.05
C PHE A 5 -4.93 -4.04 -2.99
N LEU A 6 -3.67 -3.77 -2.68
CA LEU A 6 -2.66 -4.76 -2.35
C LEU A 6 -2.13 -4.42 -0.95
N LEU A 7 -2.19 -5.37 -0.04
CA LEU A 7 -1.67 -5.19 1.32
C LEU A 7 -0.55 -6.18 1.55
N SER A 8 0.58 -5.69 2.06
CA SER A 8 1.64 -6.56 2.58
C SER A 8 1.63 -6.42 4.11
N LEU A 9 1.37 -7.54 4.80
CA LEU A 9 1.36 -7.67 6.24
C LEU A 9 2.58 -8.45 6.68
N ASP A 10 3.40 -7.84 7.52
CA ASP A 10 4.47 -8.48 8.27
C ASP A 10 4.07 -8.50 9.75
N ILE A 11 4.06 -9.64 10.41
CA ILE A 11 3.68 -9.73 11.81
C ILE A 11 4.60 -10.66 12.60
N SER A 12 5.13 -10.14 13.72
CA SER A 12 5.78 -10.92 14.75
C SER A 12 4.74 -11.31 15.80
N ILE A 13 4.51 -12.61 15.95
CA ILE A 13 3.44 -13.18 16.77
C ILE A 13 3.87 -13.21 18.24
N ASP A 14 2.96 -12.81 19.14
CA ASP A 14 3.16 -12.99 20.56
C ASP A 14 3.22 -14.51 20.90
N PRO A 15 4.25 -15.00 21.61
CA PRO A 15 4.35 -16.40 21.98
C PRO A 15 3.10 -16.95 22.68
N ASP A 16 2.44 -16.13 23.51
CA ASP A 16 1.27 -16.54 24.29
C ASP A 16 0.01 -16.69 23.42
N TYR A 17 -0.04 -16.00 22.28
CA TYR A 17 -1.14 -16.15 21.31
C TYR A 17 -1.06 -17.49 20.57
N GLY A 18 0.16 -17.97 20.29
CA GLY A 18 0.44 -19.23 19.61
C GLY A 18 0.57 -19.08 18.08
N PHE A 19 1.75 -19.43 17.56
CA PHE A 19 2.08 -19.29 16.14
C PHE A 19 1.17 -20.08 15.19
N VAL A 20 0.84 -21.33 15.55
CA VAL A 20 -0.04 -22.18 14.74
C VAL A 20 -1.46 -21.59 14.65
N LYS A 21 -1.94 -20.96 15.73
CA LYS A 21 -3.22 -20.26 15.74
C LYS A 21 -3.18 -19.07 14.77
N ALA A 22 -2.12 -18.26 14.81
CA ALA A 22 -1.93 -17.14 13.90
C ALA A 22 -1.91 -17.56 12.43
N ILE A 23 -1.17 -18.63 12.08
CA ILE A 23 -1.15 -19.18 10.72
C ILE A 23 -2.55 -19.57 10.26
N ARG A 24 -3.36 -20.23 11.12
CA ARG A 24 -4.72 -20.64 10.78
C ARG A 24 -5.62 -19.45 10.47
N VAL A 25 -5.55 -18.41 11.30
CA VAL A 25 -6.30 -17.15 11.08
C VAL A 25 -5.88 -16.53 9.75
N ILE A 26 -4.58 -16.30 9.53
CA ILE A 26 -4.09 -15.67 8.30
C ILE A 26 -4.48 -16.48 7.05
N ASN A 27 -4.33 -17.81 7.07
CA ASN A 27 -4.74 -18.66 5.95
C ASN A 27 -6.25 -18.57 5.64
N SER A 28 -7.09 -18.43 6.68
CA SER A 28 -8.53 -18.24 6.51
C SER A 28 -8.88 -16.94 5.76
N CYS A 29 -8.00 -15.94 5.85
CA CYS A 29 -8.09 -14.67 5.13
C CYS A 29 -7.70 -14.76 3.65
N ARG A 30 -7.33 -15.97 3.16
CA ARG A 30 -6.99 -16.26 1.75
C ARG A 30 -5.92 -15.32 1.16
N PRO A 31 -4.72 -15.23 1.76
CA PRO A 31 -3.64 -14.44 1.21
C PRO A 31 -3.24 -14.96 -0.17
N LYS A 32 -2.79 -14.06 -1.05
CA LYS A 32 -2.20 -14.41 -2.35
C LYS A 32 -0.86 -15.12 -2.18
N ARG A 33 -0.11 -14.73 -1.16
CA ARG A 33 1.17 -15.30 -0.80
C ARG A 33 1.33 -15.24 0.71
N MET A 34 1.90 -16.29 1.29
CA MET A 34 2.26 -16.31 2.69
C MET A 34 3.62 -16.99 2.85
N VAL A 35 4.46 -16.44 3.73
CA VAL A 35 5.73 -17.00 4.16
C VAL A 35 5.78 -16.92 5.68
N SER A 36 6.19 -17.99 6.34
CA SER A 36 6.25 -18.05 7.80
C SER A 36 7.60 -18.59 8.25
N ASP A 37 8.13 -18.02 9.32
CA ASP A 37 9.33 -18.50 10.01
C ASP A 37 8.98 -18.78 11.48
N THR A 38 8.98 -20.06 11.82
CA THR A 38 8.68 -20.55 13.17
C THR A 38 9.76 -20.18 14.18
N VAL A 39 11.01 -19.98 13.73
CA VAL A 39 12.14 -19.66 14.64
C VAL A 39 12.03 -18.22 15.11
N SER A 40 11.74 -17.30 14.20
CA SER A 40 11.53 -15.88 14.52
C SER A 40 10.08 -15.53 14.87
N MET A 41 9.18 -16.52 14.90
CA MET A 41 7.73 -16.35 15.15
C MET A 41 7.11 -15.29 14.24
N PHE A 42 7.52 -15.27 12.99
CA PHE A 42 7.20 -14.24 12.01
C PHE A 42 6.34 -14.77 10.87
N ILE A 43 5.37 -13.96 10.42
CA ILE A 43 4.53 -14.26 9.25
C ILE A 43 4.50 -13.04 8.33
N HIS A 44 4.81 -13.28 7.06
CA HIS A 44 4.58 -12.35 5.96
C HIS A 44 3.39 -12.85 5.13
N ALA A 45 2.44 -11.97 4.83
CA ALA A 45 1.27 -12.27 4.00
C ALA A 45 0.93 -11.12 3.05
N ASP A 46 0.75 -11.43 1.76
CA ASP A 46 0.26 -10.48 0.76
C ASP A 46 -1.22 -10.75 0.46
N PHE A 47 -2.03 -9.70 0.44
CA PHE A 47 -3.46 -9.75 0.17
C PHE A 47 -3.83 -8.88 -1.04
N GLU A 48 -4.82 -9.35 -1.80
CA GLU A 48 -5.52 -8.56 -2.81
C GLU A 48 -7.00 -8.47 -2.41
N ALA A 49 -7.29 -7.61 -1.44
CA ALA A 49 -8.58 -7.45 -0.79
C ALA A 49 -8.71 -6.04 -0.22
N SER A 50 -9.90 -5.65 0.24
CA SER A 50 -10.06 -4.35 0.91
C SER A 50 -9.27 -4.34 2.23
N PRO A 51 -8.65 -3.21 2.61
CA PRO A 51 -7.97 -3.10 3.91
C PRO A 51 -8.88 -3.42 5.10
N GLU A 52 -10.16 -3.05 5.04
CA GLU A 52 -11.15 -3.35 6.07
C GLU A 52 -11.36 -4.86 6.25
N ASP A 53 -11.55 -5.60 5.15
CA ASP A 53 -11.74 -7.05 5.20
C ASP A 53 -10.51 -7.76 5.77
N VAL A 54 -9.30 -7.34 5.36
CA VAL A 54 -8.05 -7.92 5.86
C VAL A 54 -7.90 -7.65 7.35
N LEU A 55 -8.03 -6.38 7.76
CA LEU A 55 -7.88 -5.98 9.17
C LEU A 55 -8.85 -6.71 10.07
N LYS A 56 -10.13 -6.78 9.69
CA LYS A 56 -11.16 -7.52 10.42
C LYS A 56 -10.82 -9.01 10.52
N CYS A 57 -10.27 -9.59 9.46
CA CYS A 57 -9.91 -11.00 9.47
C CYS A 57 -8.73 -11.33 10.39
N VAL A 58 -7.79 -10.39 10.56
CA VAL A 58 -6.60 -10.60 11.39
C VAL A 58 -6.69 -9.96 12.78
N GLU A 59 -7.77 -9.25 13.11
CA GLU A 59 -7.86 -8.38 14.31
C GLU A 59 -7.56 -9.08 15.63
N ASP A 60 -7.87 -10.37 15.73
CA ASP A 60 -7.67 -11.19 16.92
C ASP A 60 -6.21 -11.63 17.13
N ILE A 61 -5.33 -11.46 16.15
CA ILE A 61 -3.93 -11.89 16.24
C ILE A 61 -3.17 -10.91 17.14
N ASP A 62 -2.66 -11.41 18.27
CA ASP A 62 -1.77 -10.62 19.13
C ASP A 62 -0.33 -10.68 18.61
N GLY A 63 0.26 -9.51 18.45
CA GLY A 63 1.56 -9.35 17.84
C GLY A 63 1.85 -7.92 17.39
N VAL A 64 3.10 -7.69 17.01
CA VAL A 64 3.55 -6.44 16.40
C VAL A 64 3.53 -6.60 14.89
N ALA A 65 2.76 -5.75 14.23
CA ALA A 65 2.54 -5.78 12.80
C ALA A 65 3.12 -4.57 12.09
N SER A 66 3.43 -4.77 10.82
CA SER A 66 3.86 -3.79 9.84
C SER A 66 2.99 -3.98 8.60
N ILE A 67 2.24 -2.94 8.21
CA ILE A 67 1.30 -3.00 7.09
C ILE A 67 1.66 -1.93 6.06
N ASP A 68 1.82 -2.37 4.82
CA ASP A 68 2.05 -1.53 3.64
C ASP A 68 0.82 -1.58 2.72
N VAL A 69 0.12 -0.45 2.59
CA VAL A 69 -1.09 -0.33 1.77
C VAL A 69 -0.75 0.25 0.41
N LYS A 70 -1.02 -0.53 -0.63
CA LYS A 70 -0.80 -0.15 -2.03
C LYS A 70 -2.12 -0.14 -2.77
N LEU A 71 -2.27 0.82 -3.67
CA LEU A 71 -3.36 0.84 -4.63
C LEU A 71 -2.81 0.58 -6.03
N CYS A 72 -3.36 -0.42 -6.71
CA CYS A 72 -2.99 -0.71 -8.10
C CYS A 72 -3.80 0.18 -9.06
N LEU A 73 -3.07 0.87 -9.93
CA LEU A 73 -3.61 1.78 -10.94
C LEU A 73 -3.24 1.30 -12.33
N ARG A 74 -4.26 1.13 -13.18
CA ARG A 74 -4.06 0.99 -14.63
C ARG A 74 -4.20 2.37 -15.27
N MET A 75 -3.12 2.85 -15.89
CA MET A 75 -3.07 4.14 -16.58
C MET A 75 -2.63 3.93 -18.03
N SER A 76 -2.56 5.00 -18.82
CA SER A 76 -2.03 4.91 -20.19
C SER A 76 -0.61 4.34 -20.22
N ALA A 77 -0.31 3.49 -21.21
CA ALA A 77 1.05 3.03 -21.46
C ALA A 77 1.97 4.13 -22.02
N ASP A 78 1.39 5.23 -22.54
CA ASP A 78 2.16 6.41 -22.95
C ASP A 78 2.57 7.23 -21.73
N ALA A 79 3.86 7.12 -21.38
CA ALA A 79 4.46 7.83 -20.26
C ALA A 79 4.30 9.36 -20.35
N ARG A 80 4.29 9.95 -21.55
CA ARG A 80 4.12 11.41 -21.71
C ARG A 80 2.70 11.82 -21.34
N ARG A 81 1.70 11.03 -21.75
CA ARG A 81 0.31 11.24 -21.39
C ARG A 81 0.09 11.11 -19.88
N VAL A 82 0.69 10.10 -19.24
CA VAL A 82 0.65 9.94 -17.79
C VAL A 82 1.28 11.14 -17.08
N GLN A 83 2.50 11.52 -17.46
CA GLN A 83 3.20 12.66 -16.85
C GLN A 83 2.43 13.97 -16.99
N ARG A 84 1.84 14.23 -18.17
CA ARG A 84 0.98 15.40 -18.40
C ARG A 84 -0.22 15.40 -17.46
N SER A 85 -0.95 14.28 -17.42
CA SER A 85 -2.15 14.13 -16.58
C SER A 85 -1.82 14.33 -15.10
N LEU A 86 -0.68 13.80 -14.64
CA LEU A 86 -0.22 13.97 -13.26
C LEU A 86 0.15 15.42 -12.94
N ARG A 87 0.85 16.12 -13.84
CA ARG A 87 1.14 17.56 -13.66
C ARG A 87 -0.14 18.39 -13.56
N GLU A 88 -1.12 18.13 -14.43
CA GLU A 88 -2.43 18.81 -14.40
C GLU A 88 -3.20 18.57 -13.09
N MET A 89 -2.91 17.47 -12.39
CA MET A 89 -3.46 17.17 -11.07
C MET A 89 -2.63 17.76 -9.91
N GLY A 90 -1.59 18.54 -10.20
CA GLY A 90 -0.72 19.17 -9.22
C GLY A 90 0.31 18.22 -8.61
N PHE A 91 0.68 17.14 -9.31
CA PHE A 91 1.81 16.33 -8.89
C PHE A 91 3.14 16.96 -9.29
N THR A 92 4.12 16.84 -8.40
CA THR A 92 5.52 17.09 -8.71
C THR A 92 6.11 15.83 -9.34
N LEU A 93 6.67 15.95 -10.54
CA LEU A 93 7.36 14.84 -11.20
C LEU A 93 8.75 14.65 -10.62
N VAL A 94 9.17 13.39 -10.48
CA VAL A 94 10.52 13.06 -10.03
C VAL A 94 11.45 12.90 -11.24
N PRO A 95 12.61 13.58 -11.28
CA PRO A 95 13.55 13.44 -12.39
C PRO A 95 14.12 12.02 -12.48
N ALA A 96 14.30 11.52 -13.71
CA ALA A 96 14.78 10.17 -14.00
C ALA A 96 16.07 9.72 -13.25
N PRO A 97 17.12 10.55 -13.05
CA PRO A 97 18.32 10.10 -12.34
C PRO A 97 18.11 9.86 -10.84
N LEU A 98 17.05 10.42 -10.25
CA LEU A 98 16.68 10.24 -8.83
C LEU A 98 15.53 9.24 -8.66
N ALA A 99 14.86 8.89 -9.76
CA ALA A 99 13.67 8.06 -9.80
C ALA A 99 14.02 6.58 -9.83
N GLN A 100 14.19 5.96 -8.66
CA GLN A 100 14.21 4.48 -8.55
C GLN A 100 13.02 3.90 -9.34
N ARG A 101 11.81 4.08 -8.80
CA ARG A 101 10.53 3.74 -9.45
C ARG A 101 9.49 4.85 -9.33
N ILE A 102 9.73 5.83 -8.46
CA ILE A 102 8.81 6.94 -8.23
C ILE A 102 8.82 7.86 -9.44
N ILE A 103 7.65 8.09 -10.03
CA ILE A 103 7.50 8.98 -11.18
C ILE A 103 6.91 10.34 -10.79
N ALA A 104 6.14 10.38 -9.70
CA ALA A 104 5.46 11.58 -9.26
C ALA A 104 5.05 11.48 -7.79
N TYR A 105 4.92 12.62 -7.13
CA TYR A 105 4.32 12.71 -5.81
C TYR A 105 3.48 13.98 -5.66
N LYS A 106 2.54 13.97 -4.72
CA LYS A 106 1.73 15.12 -4.36
C LYS A 106 1.54 15.16 -2.85
N ARG A 107 1.79 16.32 -2.25
CA ARG A 107 1.56 16.53 -0.81
C ARG A 107 0.06 16.56 -0.50
N ILE A 108 -0.33 15.90 0.59
CA ILE A 108 -1.67 15.92 1.18
C ILE A 108 -1.48 16.03 2.69
N ASP A 109 -1.86 17.18 3.25
CA ASP A 109 -1.69 17.50 4.67
C ASP A 109 -0.23 17.27 5.14
N ASP A 110 -0.03 16.34 6.07
CA ASP A 110 1.27 15.92 6.62
C ASP A 110 1.82 14.62 5.98
N SER A 111 1.33 14.27 4.79
CA SER A 111 1.74 13.09 4.04
C SER A 111 1.93 13.40 2.55
N CYS A 112 2.44 12.43 1.79
CA CYS A 112 2.57 12.52 0.35
C CYS A 112 1.95 11.29 -0.32
N ILE A 113 1.10 11.49 -1.33
CA ILE A 113 0.78 10.42 -2.27
C ILE A 113 1.95 10.28 -3.23
N VAL A 114 2.44 9.06 -3.39
CA VAL A 114 3.55 8.71 -4.28
C VAL A 114 3.03 7.75 -5.33
N ILE A 115 3.43 7.95 -6.59
CA ILE A 115 3.13 7.06 -7.71
C ILE A 115 4.42 6.42 -8.19
N GLU A 116 4.43 5.10 -8.17
CA GLU A 116 5.54 4.26 -8.61
C GLU A 116 5.18 3.54 -9.92
N ARG A 117 6.13 3.49 -10.85
CA ARG A 117 6.04 2.61 -12.02
C ARG A 117 6.33 1.17 -11.60
N THR A 118 5.58 0.22 -12.15
CA THR A 118 5.92 -1.21 -12.04
C THR A 118 6.79 -1.65 -13.24
N SER A 119 7.20 -2.91 -13.25
CA SER A 119 7.82 -3.53 -14.42
C SER A 119 6.83 -3.76 -15.57
N ARG A 120 5.52 -3.74 -15.32
CA ARG A 120 4.48 -3.93 -16.32
C ARG A 120 4.04 -2.58 -16.90
N PRO A 121 4.17 -2.35 -18.23
CA PRO A 121 3.70 -1.12 -18.86
C PRO A 121 2.21 -0.85 -18.57
N GLY A 122 1.88 0.41 -18.28
CA GLY A 122 0.50 0.83 -17.96
C GLY A 122 0.02 0.45 -16.55
N ILE A 123 0.83 -0.25 -15.75
CA ILE A 123 0.52 -0.58 -14.35
C ILE A 123 1.41 0.23 -13.41
N TYR A 124 0.76 0.92 -12.49
CA TYR A 124 1.36 1.80 -11.49
C TYR A 124 0.86 1.43 -10.10
N ILE A 125 1.63 1.81 -9.09
CA ILE A 125 1.27 1.65 -7.69
C ILE A 125 1.20 3.02 -7.04
N ALA A 126 0.10 3.32 -6.36
CA ALA A 126 -0.03 4.47 -5.51
C ALA A 126 0.09 4.09 -4.03
N ARG A 127 0.85 4.87 -3.27
CA ARG A 127 1.11 4.68 -1.84
C ARG A 127 1.07 6.02 -1.12
N VAL A 128 0.86 5.98 0.19
CA VAL A 128 0.95 7.17 1.05
C VAL A 128 2.26 7.11 1.83
N ALA A 129 3.16 8.03 1.55
CA ALA A 129 4.35 8.28 2.35
C ALA A 129 4.00 9.16 3.55
N ARG A 130 4.29 8.69 4.75
CA ARG A 130 4.05 9.38 6.03
C ARG A 130 5.14 10.41 6.33
N CYS A 131 5.34 11.34 5.40
CA CYS A 131 6.31 12.41 5.51
C CYS A 131 5.76 13.70 4.88
N ARG A 132 6.11 14.84 5.48
CA ARG A 132 5.75 16.16 4.96
C ARG A 132 6.56 16.55 3.72
N SER A 133 7.82 16.13 3.67
CA SER A 133 8.74 16.30 2.54
C SER A 133 9.28 14.94 2.16
N LEU A 134 9.24 14.61 0.88
CA LEU A 134 9.64 13.30 0.37
C LEU A 134 11.18 13.25 0.25
N PRO A 135 11.90 12.51 1.11
CA PRO A 135 13.35 12.40 1.00
C PRO A 135 13.73 11.61 -0.25
N MET A 136 14.90 11.90 -0.83
CA MET A 136 15.44 11.14 -1.96
C MET A 136 16.85 10.65 -1.60
N PRO A 137 17.12 9.32 -1.62
CA PRO A 137 16.21 8.23 -1.96
C PRO A 137 15.08 8.02 -0.92
N VAL A 138 13.94 7.52 -1.37
CA VAL A 138 12.79 7.24 -0.50
C VAL A 138 12.98 5.93 0.25
N PRO A 139 13.03 5.92 1.60
CA PRO A 139 13.11 4.68 2.35
C PRO A 139 11.75 3.98 2.41
N HIS A 140 11.74 2.64 2.30
CA HIS A 140 10.49 1.87 2.29
C HIS A 140 9.65 2.07 3.56
N SER A 141 10.30 2.28 4.71
CA SER A 141 9.66 2.44 6.01
C SER A 141 8.68 3.62 6.09
N ILE A 142 8.78 4.62 5.21
CA ILE A 142 7.85 5.76 5.24
C ILE A 142 6.46 5.41 4.74
N PHE A 143 6.29 4.28 4.04
CA PHE A 143 5.01 3.82 3.52
C PHE A 143 4.29 2.84 4.45
N VAL A 144 4.98 2.41 5.51
CA VAL A 144 4.56 1.32 6.37
C VAL A 144 3.95 1.90 7.66
N VAL A 145 2.85 1.29 8.10
CA VAL A 145 2.30 1.52 9.44
C VAL A 145 2.77 0.38 10.34
N THR A 146 3.41 0.70 11.46
CA THR A 146 3.98 -0.28 12.38
C THR A 146 3.45 -0.05 13.79
N GLY A 147 3.13 -1.12 14.50
CA GLY A 147 2.61 -1.10 15.87
C GLY A 147 1.90 -2.41 16.22
N ARG A 148 1.22 -2.49 17.36
CA ARG A 148 0.33 -3.62 17.61
C ARG A 148 -0.83 -3.57 16.62
N LEU A 149 -1.26 -4.74 16.15
CA LEU A 149 -2.27 -4.83 15.08
C LEU A 149 -3.55 -4.04 15.40
N ARG A 150 -4.06 -4.17 16.62
CA ARG A 150 -5.21 -3.41 17.14
C ARG A 150 -5.02 -1.89 17.13
N ASP A 151 -3.79 -1.41 17.32
CA ASP A 151 -3.48 0.02 17.46
C ASP A 151 -3.27 0.69 16.11
N ILE A 152 -2.88 -0.08 15.07
CA ILE A 152 -2.58 0.45 13.73
C ILE A 152 -3.75 0.42 12.75
N ALA A 153 -4.83 -0.28 13.07
CA ALA A 153 -5.97 -0.47 12.17
C ALA A 153 -6.58 0.87 11.71
N SER A 154 -6.75 1.84 12.62
CA SER A 154 -7.31 3.16 12.31
C SER A 154 -6.45 3.94 11.30
N GLU A 155 -5.12 3.86 11.43
CA GLU A 155 -4.18 4.53 10.54
C GLU A 155 -4.13 3.85 9.15
N VAL A 156 -4.21 2.52 9.10
CA VAL A 156 -4.32 1.75 7.85
C VAL A 156 -5.60 2.12 7.09
N LEU A 157 -6.74 2.22 7.80
CA LEU A 157 -8.03 2.66 7.22
C LEU A 157 -8.00 4.13 6.79
N ARG A 158 -7.29 5.00 7.50
CA ARG A 158 -7.08 6.40 7.09
C ARG A 158 -6.30 6.47 5.78
N ILE A 159 -5.23 5.69 5.66
CA ILE A 159 -4.41 5.61 4.44
C ILE A 159 -5.22 5.06 3.27
N SER A 160 -5.99 3.99 3.48
CA SER A 160 -6.84 3.44 2.43
C SER A 160 -7.85 4.46 1.93
N SER A 161 -8.53 5.19 2.83
CA SER A 161 -9.48 6.25 2.46
C SER A 161 -8.84 7.38 1.65
N ILE A 162 -7.58 7.76 1.95
CA ILE A 162 -6.82 8.72 1.14
C ILE A 162 -6.61 8.17 -0.28
N LEU A 163 -6.19 6.90 -0.40
CA LEU A 163 -5.98 6.24 -1.68
C LEU A 163 -7.28 6.07 -2.48
N GLU A 164 -8.40 5.77 -1.83
CA GLU A 164 -9.72 5.68 -2.50
C GLU A 164 -10.16 7.02 -3.07
N ARG A 165 -10.10 8.10 -2.27
CA ARG A 165 -10.43 9.45 -2.76
C ARG A 165 -9.53 9.87 -3.91
N PHE A 166 -8.25 9.50 -3.84
CA PHE A 166 -7.31 9.73 -4.92
C PHE A 166 -7.66 8.92 -6.18
N PHE A 167 -8.00 7.64 -6.04
CA PHE A 167 -8.46 6.79 -7.13
C PHE A 167 -9.66 7.40 -7.85
N GLU A 168 -10.67 7.85 -7.09
CA GLU A 168 -11.87 8.46 -7.63
C GLU A 168 -11.57 9.76 -8.38
N SER A 169 -10.60 10.54 -7.90
CA SER A 169 -10.09 11.73 -8.60
C SER A 169 -9.44 11.40 -9.95
N LEU A 170 -8.65 10.32 -10.02
CA LEU A 170 -8.06 9.87 -11.28
C LEU A 170 -9.11 9.30 -12.24
N ARG A 171 -10.06 8.52 -11.70
CA ARG A 171 -11.10 7.82 -12.45
C ARG A 171 -12.07 8.79 -13.10
N SER A 172 -12.55 9.79 -12.36
CA SER A 172 -13.46 10.84 -12.87
C SER A 172 -12.85 11.67 -14.01
N ARG A 173 -11.52 11.71 -14.10
CA ARG A 173 -10.76 12.37 -15.18
C ARG A 173 -10.37 11.43 -16.33
N GLY A 174 -10.73 10.15 -16.26
CA GLY A 174 -10.35 9.14 -17.26
C GLY A 174 -8.85 8.85 -17.31
N ILE A 175 -8.11 9.14 -16.24
CA ILE A 175 -6.65 8.98 -16.17
C ILE A 175 -6.27 7.57 -15.74
N ALA A 176 -7.04 6.97 -14.82
CA ALA A 176 -6.78 5.64 -14.30
C ALA A 176 -8.05 4.79 -14.17
N SER A 177 -7.86 3.48 -14.21
CA SER A 177 -8.83 2.46 -13.85
C SER A 177 -8.22 1.44 -12.89
N SER A 178 -9.05 0.56 -12.34
CA SER A 178 -8.59 -0.52 -11.46
C SER A 178 -7.82 -1.58 -12.26
N CYS A 179 -6.88 -2.28 -11.62
CA CYS A 179 -6.00 -3.25 -12.28
C CYS A 179 -6.64 -4.58 -12.65
N THR A 180 -7.95 -4.78 -12.43
CA THR A 180 -8.69 -6.02 -12.74
C THR A 180 -8.31 -6.66 -14.07
#